data_AF-A0AAV8WSC5-F1
#
_entry.id   AF-A0AAV8WSC5-F1
#
_cell.length_a   1.000
_cell.length_b   1.000
_cell.length_c   1.000
_cell.angle_alpha   90.00
_cell.angle_beta   90.00
_cell.angle_gamma   90.00
#
_symmetry.space_group_name_H-M   'P 1'
#
loop_
_entity.id
_entity.type
_entity.pdbx_description
1 polymer ?
#
loop_
_entity_poly.entity_id
_entity_poly.type
_entity_poly.pdbx_seq_one_letter_code
_entity_poly.pdbx_strand_id
1 'polypeptide(L)'
;MIHPDPTLRPSPTQILQNRALSPDSSKSKAELTRELHAEKLRNEMLVKQLKEAAICIKSIANESVKMPSVTKIHSRLIGKKVNRSVSTTTF
;
A
#
# COMPACT_ATOMS: atom_id res chain seq x y z
N MET A 1 4.32 8.48 -31.62
CA MET A 1 3.07 7.95 -32.20
C MET A 1 2.40 8.91 -33.18
N ILE A 2 2.54 10.22 -33.02
CA ILE A 2 1.90 11.25 -33.86
C ILE A 2 2.72 11.67 -35.10
N HIS A 3 3.67 10.84 -35.55
CA HIS A 3 4.52 11.21 -36.68
C HIS A 3 3.67 11.32 -37.96
N PRO A 4 3.83 12.37 -38.79
CA PRO A 4 2.99 12.56 -39.98
C PRO A 4 3.11 11.40 -40.96
N ASP A 5 4.34 10.95 -41.24
CA ASP A 5 4.60 9.73 -42.02
C ASP A 5 4.29 8.47 -41.17
N PRO A 6 3.41 7.56 -41.63
CA PRO A 6 3.06 6.33 -40.92
C PRO A 6 4.21 5.33 -40.80
N THR A 7 5.16 5.32 -41.74
CA THR A 7 6.28 4.35 -41.74
C THR A 7 7.31 4.64 -40.64
N LEU A 8 7.39 5.91 -40.22
CA LEU A 8 8.28 6.39 -39.16
C LEU A 8 7.62 6.32 -37.76
N ARG A 9 6.36 5.88 -37.66
CA ARG A 9 5.71 5.69 -36.37
C ARG A 9 6.26 4.43 -35.69
N PRO A 10 6.43 4.45 -34.36
CA PRO A 10 6.87 3.27 -33.64
C PRO A 10 5.82 2.16 -33.74
N SER A 11 6.27 0.92 -33.92
CA SER A 11 5.43 -0.27 -33.88
C SER A 11 4.92 -0.55 -32.46
N PRO A 12 3.85 -1.34 -32.29
CA PRO A 12 3.36 -1.73 -30.96
C PRO A 12 4.44 -2.35 -30.09
N THR A 13 5.31 -3.20 -30.66
CA THR A 13 6.42 -3.84 -29.93
C THR A 13 7.45 -2.82 -29.48
N GLN A 14 7.78 -1.83 -30.32
CA GLN A 14 8.72 -0.76 -29.95
C GLN A 14 8.16 0.13 -28.83
N ILE A 15 6.85 0.32 -28.79
CA ILE A 15 6.17 1.04 -27.70
C ILE A 15 6.27 0.21 -26.41
N LEU A 16 5.96 -1.10 -26.48
CA LEU A 16 5.98 -2.00 -25.32
C LEU A 16 7.39 -2.26 -24.76
N GLN A 17 8.43 -2.09 -25.56
CA GLN A 17 9.82 -2.24 -25.12
C GLN A 17 10.44 -0.91 -24.67
N ASN A 18 9.75 0.22 -24.88
CA ASN A 18 10.26 1.52 -24.52
C ASN A 18 10.39 1.64 -22.99
N ARG A 19 11.61 1.86 -22.50
CA ARG A 19 11.93 1.97 -21.06
C ARG A 19 11.09 3.00 -20.31
N ALA A 20 10.64 4.08 -20.96
CA ALA A 20 9.79 5.09 -20.33
C ALA A 20 8.37 4.56 -20.04
N LEU A 21 7.90 3.58 -20.81
CA LEU A 21 6.58 2.95 -20.64
C LEU A 21 6.66 1.63 -19.89
N SER A 22 7.78 0.93 -20.00
CA SER A 22 8.02 -0.38 -19.40
C SER A 22 9.42 -0.41 -18.77
N PRO A 23 9.59 0.11 -17.54
CA PRO A 23 10.91 0.19 -16.89
C PRO A 23 11.55 -1.18 -16.66
N ASP A 24 10.74 -2.25 -16.58
CA ASP A 24 11.18 -3.62 -16.36
C ASP A 24 11.44 -4.42 -17.64
N SER A 25 11.21 -3.85 -18.83
CA SER A 25 11.31 -4.60 -20.11
C SER A 25 12.73 -5.08 -20.43
N SER A 26 13.75 -4.52 -19.79
CA SER A 26 15.16 -4.89 -19.97
C SER A 26 15.66 -5.92 -18.97
N LYS A 27 14.86 -6.34 -17.99
CA LYS A 27 15.30 -7.27 -16.94
C LYS A 27 15.43 -8.69 -17.49
N SER A 28 16.51 -9.37 -17.14
CA SER A 28 16.68 -10.79 -17.43
C SER A 28 15.73 -11.64 -16.58
N LYS A 29 15.34 -12.83 -17.09
CA LYS A 29 14.58 -13.83 -16.32
C LYS A 29 15.22 -14.13 -14.96
N ALA A 30 16.55 -14.19 -14.91
CA ALA A 30 17.28 -14.45 -13.67
C ALA A 30 17.12 -13.32 -12.64
N GLU A 31 17.12 -12.06 -13.09
CA GLU A 31 16.92 -10.89 -12.24
C GLU A 31 15.51 -10.86 -11.66
N LEU A 32 14.50 -11.04 -12.52
CA LEU A 32 13.09 -11.10 -12.11
C LEU A 32 12.85 -12.22 -11.09
N THR A 33 13.50 -13.37 -11.27
CA THR A 33 13.37 -14.50 -10.33
C THR A 33 13.97 -14.17 -8.96
N ARG A 34 15.13 -13.49 -8.93
CA ARG A 34 15.75 -13.04 -7.68
C ARG A 34 14.88 -12.02 -6.95
N GLU A 35 14.37 -11.02 -7.68
CA GLU A 35 13.45 -10.02 -7.13
C GLU A 35 12.19 -10.68 -6.55
N LEU A 36 11.57 -11.60 -7.30
CA LEU A 36 10.40 -12.35 -6.85
C LEU A 36 10.68 -13.15 -5.57
N HIS A 37 11.83 -13.80 -5.48
CA HIS A 37 12.19 -14.57 -4.28
C HIS A 37 12.43 -13.67 -3.06
N ALA A 38 13.09 -12.52 -3.26
CA ALA A 38 13.29 -11.53 -2.21
C ALA A 38 11.96 -10.99 -1.67
N GLU A 39 11.01 -10.69 -2.55
CA GLU A 39 9.68 -10.22 -2.17
C GLU A 39 8.84 -11.29 -1.47
N LYS A 40 8.92 -12.55 -1.92
CA LYS A 40 8.28 -13.67 -1.21
C LYS A 40 8.80 -13.82 0.22
N LEU A 41 10.12 -13.76 0.40
CA LEU A 41 10.73 -13.84 1.73
C LEU A 41 10.28 -12.70 2.65
N ARG A 42 10.24 -11.46 2.13
CA ARG A 42 9.70 -10.30 2.88
C ARG A 42 8.26 -10.52 3.28
N ASN A 43 7.41 -10.97 2.35
CA ASN A 43 6.01 -11.24 2.64
C ASN A 43 5.83 -12.32 3.72
N GLU A 44 6.59 -13.40 3.67
CA GLU A 44 6.55 -14.44 4.70
C GLU A 44 6.93 -13.89 6.08
N MET A 45 7.96 -13.05 6.15
CA MET A 45 8.38 -12.40 7.39
C MET A 45 7.29 -11.47 7.94
N LEU A 46 6.70 -10.63 7.09
CA LEU A 46 5.60 -9.74 7.47
C LEU A 46 4.37 -10.51 7.96
N VAL A 47 4.03 -11.63 7.32
CA VAL A 47 2.92 -12.50 7.75
C VAL A 47 3.20 -13.10 9.14
N LYS A 48 4.45 -13.49 9.43
CA LYS A 48 4.83 -13.98 10.77
C LYS A 48 4.67 -12.86 11.82
N GLN A 49 5.19 -11.66 11.54
CA GLN A 49 5.06 -10.51 12.42
C GLN A 49 3.59 -10.13 12.66
N LEU A 50 2.75 -10.15 11.64
CA LEU A 50 1.31 -9.89 11.78
C LEU A 50 0.63 -10.93 12.67
N LYS A 51 0.98 -12.20 12.53
CA LYS A 51 0.45 -13.28 13.38
C LYS A 51 0.88 -13.09 14.83
N GLU A 52 2.15 -12.81 15.08
CA GLU A 52 2.70 -12.55 16.41
C GLU A 52 2.04 -11.32 17.06
N ALA A 53 1.92 -10.22 16.33
CA ALA A 53 1.23 -9.02 16.80
C ALA A 53 -0.24 -9.32 17.12
N ALA A 54 -0.95 -10.07 16.27
CA ALA A 54 -2.33 -10.47 16.51
C ALA A 54 -2.48 -11.35 17.77
N ILE A 55 -1.53 -12.25 18.04
CA ILE A 55 -1.51 -13.07 19.25
C ILE A 55 -1.28 -12.19 20.48
N CYS A 56 -0.31 -11.27 20.42
CA CYS A 56 -0.01 -10.33 21.51
C CYS A 56 -1.24 -9.46 21.84
N ILE A 57 -1.89 -8.89 20.84
CA ILE A 57 -3.11 -8.08 21.01
C ILE A 57 -4.22 -8.91 21.66
N LYS A 58 -4.43 -10.15 21.21
CA LYS A 58 -5.43 -11.05 21.83
C LYS A 58 -5.10 -11.38 23.28
N SER A 59 -3.82 -11.61 23.60
CA SER A 59 -3.37 -11.87 24.97
C SER A 59 -3.68 -10.68 25.89
N ILE A 60 -3.32 -9.46 25.46
CA ILE A 60 -3.60 -8.23 26.22
C ILE A 60 -5.11 -8.00 26.37
N ALA A 61 -5.89 -8.21 25.30
CA ALA A 61 -7.33 -8.09 25.34
C ALA A 61 -7.96 -9.08 26.34
N ASN A 62 -7.48 -10.34 26.37
CA ASN A 62 -7.99 -11.35 27.30
C ASN A 62 -7.60 -11.05 28.76
N GLU A 63 -6.40 -10.51 29.01
CA GLU A 63 -5.99 -10.06 30.35
C GLU A 63 -6.76 -8.81 30.82
N SER A 64 -7.20 -7.94 29.89
CA SER A 64 -8.06 -6.79 30.23
C SER A 64 -9.45 -7.16 30.73
N VAL A 65 -9.92 -8.40 30.49
CA VAL A 65 -11.19 -8.92 31.03
C VAL A 65 -11.07 -9.37 32.50
N LYS A 66 -9.85 -9.63 32.98
CA LYS A 66 -9.59 -10.04 34.38
C LYS A 66 -9.28 -8.87 35.32
N MET A 67 -9.06 -7.67 34.79
CA MET A 67 -8.95 -6.47 35.60
C MET A 67 -10.36 -5.97 35.93
N PRO A 68 -10.72 -5.74 37.21
CA PRO A 68 -11.96 -5.05 37.51
C PRO A 68 -11.86 -3.65 36.87
N SER A 69 -12.75 -3.42 35.89
CA SER A 69 -13.05 -2.14 35.27
C SER A 69 -12.96 -1.00 36.29
N VAL A 70 -11.82 -0.32 36.34
CA VAL A 70 -11.69 0.96 37.05
C VAL A 70 -12.47 1.98 36.24
N THR A 71 -13.73 2.12 36.65
CA THR A 71 -14.58 3.30 36.57
C THR A 71 -14.76 3.96 35.21
N LYS A 72 -16.00 3.85 34.72
CA LYS A 72 -16.68 4.87 33.91
C LYS A 72 -16.22 6.28 34.30
N ILE A 73 -15.54 6.99 33.40
CA ILE A 73 -15.54 8.45 33.39
C ILE A 73 -16.03 8.90 32.02
N HIS A 74 -17.35 9.04 31.92
CA HIS A 74 -17.93 9.93 30.94
C HIS A 74 -17.49 11.36 31.27
N SER A 75 -16.67 11.97 30.42
CA SER A 75 -16.80 13.39 30.13
C SER A 75 -16.15 13.67 28.77
N ARG A 76 -17.00 13.88 27.75
CA ARG A 76 -16.58 14.56 26.52
C ARG A 76 -16.24 15.99 26.90
N LEU A 77 -14.97 16.23 27.21
CA LEU A 77 -14.48 17.56 27.48
C LEU A 77 -14.07 18.21 26.14
N ILE A 78 -15.04 18.87 25.52
CA ILE A 78 -14.83 20.06 24.69
C ILE A 78 -14.09 19.82 23.35
N GLY A 79 -14.87 19.79 22.28
CA GLY A 79 -14.40 19.93 20.89
C GLY A 79 -15.62 20.12 20.00
N LYS A 80 -16.03 21.37 19.80
CA LYS A 80 -17.21 21.73 18.99
C LYS A 80 -17.02 21.15 17.57
N LYS A 81 -18.03 20.44 17.07
CA LYS A 81 -18.15 20.03 15.66
C LYS A 81 -17.92 21.25 14.77
N VAL A 82 -16.79 21.32 14.07
CA VAL A 82 -16.53 22.34 13.06
C VAL A 82 -17.08 21.83 11.74
N ASN A 83 -18.16 22.43 11.25
CA ASN A 83 -18.57 22.29 9.85
C ASN A 83 -17.51 23.01 9.01
N ARG A 84 -16.55 22.25 8.45
CA ARG A 84 -15.63 22.81 7.45
C ARG A 84 -16.41 22.98 6.15
N SER A 85 -16.68 24.24 5.79
CA SER A 85 -17.21 24.62 4.49
C SER A 85 -16.32 24.09 3.37
N VAL A 86 -16.94 23.53 2.34
CA VAL A 86 -16.28 23.09 1.11
C VAL A 86 -15.96 24.31 0.25
N SER A 87 -14.70 24.46 -0.19
CA SER A 87 -14.36 25.38 -1.27
C SER A 87 -14.24 24.59 -2.57
N THR A 88 -15.24 24.73 -3.44
CA THR A 88 -15.14 24.43 -4.86
C THR A 88 -14.25 25.49 -5.52
N THR A 89 -13.05 25.11 -5.95
CA THR A 89 -12.36 25.85 -7.00
C THR A 89 -12.74 25.21 -8.33
N THR A 90 -13.40 26.02 -9.14
CA THR A 90 -13.87 25.75 -10.48
C THR A 90 -12.79 26.14 -11.49
N PHE A 91 -12.60 25.29 -12.50
CA PHE A 91 -11.77 25.42 -13.73
C PHE A 91 -10.26 25.21 -13.59
#